data_AF-A0A2G9ZB55-F1
#
_entry.id   AF-A0A2G9ZB55-F1
#
_cell.length_a   1.000
_cell.length_b   1.000
_cell.length_c   1.000
_cell.angle_alpha   90.00
_cell.angle_beta   90.00
_cell.angle_gamma   90.00
#
_symmetry.space_group_name_H-M   'P 1'
#
loop_
_entity.id
_entity.type
_entity.pdbx_description
1 polymer ?
#
loop_
_entity_poly.entity_id
_entity_poly.type
_entity_poly.pdbx_seq_one_letter_code
_entity_poly.pdbx_strand_id
1 'polypeptide(L)'
;MSNPSAAYFQPGHTTIVKSIKVGEQGGVLKVTDTGTPADGTVIDIPKGALSKDVTLSFGYNDGKVENISEGKSSDIILVLSTEPSISFQQPVKVTVQYSSSIKPIVIVGYSSDDKGRLHLIDMGSWDKKHNQVTFMTFQPIMFTWIYSLSY
;
A
#
# COMPACT_ATOMS: atom_id res chain seq x y z
N MET A 1 -2.08 -7.78 34.99
CA MET A 1 -1.87 -6.85 33.87
C MET A 1 -1.96 -7.66 32.59
N SER A 2 -2.95 -7.41 31.74
CA SER A 2 -3.01 -8.05 30.42
C SER A 2 -1.89 -7.47 29.57
N ASN A 3 -1.01 -8.32 29.02
CA ASN A 3 -0.10 -7.89 27.96
C ASN A 3 -0.95 -7.31 26.82
N PRO A 4 -0.76 -6.05 26.39
CA PRO A 4 -1.43 -5.58 25.19
C PRO A 4 -0.98 -6.47 24.03
N SER A 5 -1.93 -7.07 23.34
CA SER A 5 -1.65 -7.86 22.13
C SER A 5 -1.17 -6.92 21.03
N ALA A 6 -0.15 -7.33 20.30
CA ALA A 6 0.39 -6.54 19.19
C ALA A 6 -0.67 -6.33 18.09
N ALA A 7 -0.57 -5.20 17.38
CA ALA A 7 -1.39 -4.94 16.22
C ALA A 7 -1.19 -6.01 15.15
N TYR A 8 -2.27 -6.46 14.53
CA TYR A 8 -2.23 -7.50 13.50
C TYR A 8 -3.28 -7.25 12.43
N PHE A 9 -3.00 -7.73 11.23
CA PHE A 9 -3.92 -7.72 10.11
C PHE A 9 -4.82 -8.97 10.12
N GLN A 10 -6.13 -8.74 10.08
CA GLN A 10 -7.12 -9.77 9.84
C GLN A 10 -7.51 -9.75 8.35
N PRO A 11 -7.11 -10.77 7.56
CA PRO A 11 -7.37 -10.80 6.13
C PRO A 11 -8.87 -10.93 5.80
N GLY A 12 -9.28 -10.20 4.77
CA GLY A 12 -10.57 -10.32 4.12
C GLY A 12 -10.45 -10.80 2.68
N HIS A 13 -11.44 -10.48 1.86
CA HIS A 13 -11.47 -10.74 0.43
C HIS A 13 -10.65 -9.70 -0.35
N THR A 14 -9.81 -10.19 -1.26
CA THR A 14 -9.05 -9.33 -2.19
C THR A 14 -9.84 -9.14 -3.47
N THR A 15 -10.09 -7.88 -3.84
CA THR A 15 -10.67 -7.49 -5.13
C THR A 15 -9.62 -6.82 -5.99
N ILE A 16 -9.35 -7.39 -7.18
CA ILE A 16 -8.47 -6.76 -8.17
C ILE A 16 -9.27 -5.73 -8.94
N VAL A 17 -8.75 -4.50 -8.97
CA VAL A 17 -9.40 -3.36 -9.61
C VAL A 17 -8.85 -3.11 -11.00
N LYS A 18 -7.52 -3.29 -11.19
CA LYS A 18 -6.87 -3.01 -12.47
C LYS A 18 -5.64 -3.90 -12.66
N SER A 19 -5.40 -4.28 -13.91
CA SER A 19 -4.22 -5.03 -14.32
C SER A 19 -3.60 -4.43 -15.58
N ILE A 20 -2.27 -4.47 -15.66
CA ILE A 20 -1.50 -4.07 -16.85
C ILE A 20 -0.38 -5.05 -17.12
N LYS A 21 0.02 -5.18 -18.39
CA LYS A 21 1.30 -5.80 -18.73
C LYS A 21 2.39 -4.74 -18.61
N VAL A 22 3.46 -5.08 -17.90
CA VAL A 22 4.62 -4.20 -17.69
C VAL A 22 5.91 -5.01 -17.80
N GLY A 23 6.93 -4.42 -18.42
CA GLY A 23 8.22 -5.05 -18.66
C GLY A 23 9.38 -4.13 -18.28
N GLU A 24 10.52 -4.31 -18.95
CA GLU A 24 11.76 -3.59 -18.63
C GLU A 24 11.66 -2.06 -18.74
N GLN A 25 10.81 -1.55 -19.64
CA GLN A 25 10.62 -0.09 -19.76
C GLN A 25 9.88 0.53 -18.56
N GLY A 26 9.36 -0.29 -17.65
CA GLY A 26 8.52 0.17 -16.55
C GLY A 26 7.17 0.65 -17.04
N GLY A 27 6.49 1.45 -16.23
CA GLY A 27 5.17 1.97 -16.55
C GLY A 27 4.51 2.67 -15.37
N VAL A 28 3.37 3.29 -15.64
CA VAL A 28 2.56 3.96 -14.61
C VAL A 28 1.14 3.40 -14.66
N LEU A 29 0.67 2.91 -13.51
CA LEU A 29 -0.71 2.48 -13.32
C LEU A 29 -1.44 3.53 -12.47
N LYS A 30 -2.46 4.18 -13.04
CA LYS A 30 -3.36 5.08 -12.30
C LYS A 30 -4.69 4.38 -12.06
N VAL A 31 -5.17 4.45 -10.83
CA VAL A 31 -6.50 3.94 -10.42
C VAL A 31 -7.40 5.14 -10.18
N THR A 32 -8.36 5.33 -11.08
CA THR A 32 -9.34 6.42 -11.00
C THR A 32 -10.70 5.89 -11.42
N ASP A 33 -11.76 6.51 -10.89
CA ASP A 33 -13.15 6.31 -11.32
C ASP A 33 -13.64 4.87 -11.19
N THR A 34 -13.14 4.12 -10.20
CA THR A 34 -13.53 2.72 -9.96
C THR A 34 -14.60 2.58 -8.88
N GLY A 35 -14.81 3.62 -8.06
CA GLY A 35 -15.75 3.59 -6.93
C GLY A 35 -15.25 2.76 -5.76
N THR A 36 -13.94 2.49 -5.69
CA THR A 36 -13.32 1.60 -4.71
C THR A 36 -12.37 2.35 -3.78
N PRO A 37 -12.00 1.79 -2.61
CA PRO A 37 -10.98 2.38 -1.74
C PRO A 37 -9.59 2.55 -2.39
N ALA A 38 -9.34 1.91 -3.53
CA ALA A 38 -8.09 2.03 -4.28
C ALA A 38 -8.01 3.30 -5.16
N ASP A 39 -9.12 4.02 -5.35
CA ASP A 39 -9.17 5.23 -6.18
C ASP A 39 -8.20 6.32 -5.69
N GLY A 40 -7.61 7.04 -6.65
CA GLY A 40 -6.60 8.06 -6.38
C GLY A 40 -5.18 7.50 -6.21
N THR A 41 -5.01 6.18 -6.25
CA THR A 41 -3.68 5.55 -6.17
C THR A 41 -2.95 5.61 -7.51
N VAL A 42 -1.65 5.92 -7.44
CA VAL A 42 -0.72 5.89 -8.57
C VAL A 42 0.43 4.94 -8.24
N ILE A 43 0.66 3.98 -9.12
CA ILE A 43 1.78 3.03 -9.03
C ILE A 43 2.76 3.38 -10.14
N ASP A 44 3.97 3.78 -9.77
CA ASP A 44 5.08 4.09 -10.67
C ASP A 44 6.11 2.95 -10.62
N ILE A 45 6.21 2.23 -11.72
CA ILE A 45 7.17 1.15 -11.94
C ILE A 45 8.34 1.74 -12.75
N PRO A 46 9.51 1.97 -12.12
CA PRO A 46 10.61 2.60 -12.82
C PRO A 46 11.18 1.67 -13.90
N LYS A 47 11.79 2.27 -14.92
CA LYS A 47 12.57 1.53 -15.92
C LYS A 47 13.63 0.67 -15.23
N GLY A 48 13.76 -0.58 -15.68
CA GLY A 48 14.67 -1.56 -15.12
C GLY A 48 14.19 -2.21 -13.82
N ALA A 49 12.99 -1.91 -13.31
CA ALA A 49 12.40 -2.63 -12.19
C ALA A 49 12.15 -4.11 -12.50
N LEU A 50 12.02 -4.45 -13.78
CA LEU A 50 11.66 -5.77 -14.28
C LEU A 50 12.63 -6.17 -15.39
N SER A 51 12.99 -7.45 -15.46
CA SER A 51 13.81 -8.01 -16.56
C SER A 51 13.00 -8.72 -17.63
N LYS A 52 11.69 -8.88 -17.42
CA LYS A 52 10.76 -9.54 -18.33
C LYS A 52 9.36 -8.99 -18.14
N ASP A 53 8.51 -9.20 -19.14
CA ASP A 53 7.11 -8.83 -19.07
C ASP A 53 6.37 -9.66 -18.03
N VAL A 54 5.58 -8.99 -17.20
CA VAL A 54 4.68 -9.60 -16.21
C VAL A 54 3.31 -8.91 -16.24
N THR A 55 2.30 -9.60 -15.75
CA THR A 55 1.02 -8.95 -15.41
C THR A 55 1.13 -8.37 -14.01
N LEU A 56 1.03 -7.05 -13.89
CA LEU A 56 0.92 -6.36 -12.61
C LEU A 56 -0.56 -6.06 -12.35
N SER A 57 -1.05 -6.49 -11.20
CA SER A 57 -2.43 -6.29 -10.76
C SER A 57 -2.45 -5.49 -9.47
N PHE A 58 -3.42 -4.60 -9.38
CA PHE A 58 -3.60 -3.73 -8.23
C PHE A 58 -5.07 -3.72 -7.78
N GLY A 59 -5.28 -3.67 -6.48
CA GLY A 59 -6.61 -3.71 -5.88
C GLY A 59 -6.59 -3.43 -4.40
N TYR A 60 -7.61 -3.93 -3.71
CA TYR A 60 -7.77 -3.75 -2.26
C TYR A 60 -8.19 -5.06 -1.58
N ASN A 61 -8.01 -5.10 -0.27
CA ASN A 61 -8.52 -6.16 0.60
C ASN A 61 -9.50 -5.54 1.62
N ASP A 62 -10.64 -6.18 1.86
CA ASP A 62 -11.67 -5.70 2.80
C ASP A 62 -11.45 -6.18 4.25
N GLY A 63 -10.25 -6.69 4.55
CA GLY A 63 -9.80 -6.96 5.90
C GLY A 63 -9.54 -5.69 6.72
N LYS A 64 -8.96 -5.86 7.90
CA LYS A 64 -8.74 -4.77 8.85
C LYS A 64 -7.53 -4.99 9.73
N VAL A 65 -6.97 -3.89 10.24
CA VAL A 65 -5.93 -3.93 11.28
C VAL A 65 -6.60 -3.84 12.65
N GLU A 66 -6.27 -4.79 13.51
CA GLU A 66 -6.78 -4.92 14.86
C GLU A 66 -5.71 -4.57 15.89
N ASN A 67 -6.13 -4.30 17.13
CA ASN A 67 -5.26 -4.03 18.28
C ASN A 67 -4.27 -2.87 18.07
N ILE A 68 -4.67 -1.82 17.36
CA ILE A 68 -3.88 -0.60 17.24
C ILE A 68 -3.89 0.12 18.61
N SER A 69 -2.75 0.17 19.28
CA SER A 69 -2.62 0.81 20.60
C SER A 69 -2.65 2.34 20.50
N GLU A 70 -2.11 2.90 19.42
CA GLU A 70 -2.02 4.35 19.18
C GLU A 70 -2.14 4.68 17.69
N GLY A 71 -2.67 5.87 17.42
CA GLY A 71 -2.91 6.36 16.07
C GLY A 71 -4.26 5.95 15.50
N LYS A 72 -4.48 6.28 14.23
CA LYS A 72 -5.70 5.99 13.49
C LYS A 72 -5.37 5.20 12.23
N SER A 73 -6.02 4.06 12.05
CA SER A 73 -5.98 3.27 10.81
C SER A 73 -6.39 4.10 9.59
N SER A 74 -5.83 3.81 8.42
CA SER A 74 -6.35 4.33 7.15
C SER A 74 -7.68 3.72 6.75
N ASP A 75 -7.99 2.53 7.28
CA ASP A 75 -9.08 1.64 6.89
C ASP A 75 -9.02 1.22 5.42
N ILE A 76 -7.86 1.41 4.78
CA ILE A 76 -7.58 1.05 3.40
C ILE A 76 -6.42 0.06 3.39
N ILE A 77 -6.64 -1.08 2.72
CA ILE A 77 -5.63 -2.12 2.54
C ILE A 77 -5.49 -2.36 1.05
N LEU A 78 -4.31 -2.03 0.52
CA LEU A 78 -4.01 -2.09 -0.89
C LEU A 78 -3.21 -3.35 -1.20
N VAL A 79 -3.47 -3.92 -2.37
CA VAL A 79 -2.82 -5.15 -2.83
C VAL A 79 -2.15 -4.88 -4.16
N LEU A 80 -0.84 -5.11 -4.20
CA LEU A 80 -0.03 -5.12 -5.42
C LEU A 80 0.45 -6.54 -5.65
N SER A 81 0.04 -7.16 -6.76
CA SER A 81 0.44 -8.53 -7.14
C SER A 81 1.07 -8.57 -8.53
N THR A 82 1.95 -9.55 -8.78
CA THR A 82 2.48 -9.83 -10.12
C THR A 82 2.27 -11.29 -10.49
N GLU A 83 2.09 -11.54 -11.79
CA GLU A 83 2.05 -12.88 -12.37
C GLU A 83 3.06 -12.99 -13.52
N PRO A 84 4.09 -13.86 -13.40
CA PRO A 84 4.44 -14.65 -12.21
C PRO A 84 4.87 -13.77 -11.03
N SER A 85 4.76 -14.29 -9.80
CA SER A 85 5.25 -13.60 -8.60
C SER A 85 6.77 -13.43 -8.67
N ILE A 86 7.24 -12.19 -8.61
CA ILE A 86 8.65 -11.81 -8.73
C ILE A 86 8.96 -10.61 -7.84
N SER A 87 10.22 -10.47 -7.43
CA SER A 87 10.74 -9.24 -6.85
C SER A 87 11.12 -8.23 -7.94
N PHE A 88 10.97 -6.95 -7.64
CA PHE A 88 11.43 -5.85 -8.48
C PHE A 88 12.92 -5.56 -8.22
N GLN A 89 13.67 -5.21 -9.28
CA GLN A 89 15.08 -4.83 -9.18
C GLN A 89 15.28 -3.35 -8.79
N GLN A 90 14.22 -2.57 -8.87
CA GLN A 90 14.15 -1.16 -8.48
C GLN A 90 12.85 -0.97 -7.69
N PRO A 91 12.81 -0.03 -6.73
CA PRO A 91 11.63 0.13 -5.89
C PRO A 91 10.45 0.66 -6.71
N VAL A 92 9.33 -0.07 -6.68
CA VAL A 92 8.04 0.41 -7.17
C VAL A 92 7.50 1.41 -6.16
N LYS A 93 7.01 2.55 -6.64
CA LYS A 93 6.43 3.60 -5.80
C LYS A 93 4.92 3.52 -5.86
N VAL A 94 4.27 3.53 -4.71
CA VAL A 94 2.81 3.58 -4.58
C VAL A 94 2.42 4.86 -3.86
N THR A 95 1.92 5.82 -4.63
CA THR A 95 1.42 7.10 -4.11
C THR A 95 -0.07 6.99 -3.87
N VAL A 96 -0.48 7.23 -2.62
CA VAL A 96 -1.88 7.21 -2.20
C VAL A 96 -2.30 8.60 -1.73
N GLN A 97 -3.58 8.91 -1.88
CA GLN A 97 -4.19 10.09 -1.28
C GLN A 97 -4.74 9.74 0.10
N TYR A 98 -4.59 10.65 1.05
CA TYR A 98 -5.29 10.58 2.34
C TYR A 98 -6.30 11.73 2.45
N SER A 99 -7.32 11.53 3.28
CA SER A 99 -8.36 12.54 3.47
C SER A 99 -7.78 13.85 3.99
N SER A 100 -8.18 14.98 3.40
CA SER A 100 -7.83 16.32 3.86
C SER A 100 -8.39 16.67 5.25
N SER A 101 -9.34 15.87 5.76
CA SER A 101 -9.83 15.99 7.14
C SER A 101 -8.87 15.42 8.17
N ILE A 102 -7.93 14.57 7.77
CA ILE A 102 -6.90 14.00 8.65
C ILE A 102 -5.69 14.93 8.62
N LYS A 103 -5.19 15.30 9.80
CA LYS A 103 -3.99 16.14 9.96
C LYS A 103 -2.91 15.35 10.69
N PRO A 104 -2.26 14.38 10.02
CA PRO A 104 -1.27 13.54 10.69
C PRO A 104 0.02 14.31 10.98
N ILE A 105 0.65 13.99 12.10
CA ILE A 105 2.04 14.39 12.38
C ILE A 105 3.00 13.40 11.73
N VAL A 106 2.64 12.12 11.71
CA VAL A 106 3.39 11.04 11.09
C VAL A 106 2.43 10.10 10.37
N ILE A 107 2.86 9.56 9.24
CA ILE A 107 2.22 8.43 8.56
C ILE A 107 3.22 7.29 8.56
N VAL A 108 2.79 6.12 9.03
CA VAL A 108 3.64 4.92 9.04
C VAL A 108 2.97 3.85 8.19
N GLY A 109 3.68 3.38 7.17
CA GLY A 109 3.22 2.29 6.32
C GLY A 109 3.54 0.93 6.91
N TYR A 110 2.65 -0.04 6.70
CA TYR A 110 2.84 -1.42 7.11
C TYR A 110 2.43 -2.39 6.00
N SER A 111 3.26 -3.39 5.71
CA SER A 111 2.85 -4.58 4.97
C SER A 111 2.41 -5.68 5.93
N SER A 112 1.59 -6.61 5.44
CA SER A 112 1.19 -7.80 6.20
C SER A 112 1.84 -9.06 5.64
N ASP A 113 2.33 -9.95 6.50
CA ASP A 113 2.72 -11.31 6.09
C ASP A 113 1.54 -12.30 6.12
N ASP A 114 1.82 -13.55 5.77
CA ASP A 114 0.88 -14.67 5.74
C ASP A 114 0.24 -15.00 7.10
N LYS A 115 0.84 -14.51 8.19
CA LYS A 115 0.34 -14.66 9.57
C LYS A 115 -0.36 -13.40 10.07
N GLY A 116 -0.56 -12.41 9.20
CA GLY A 116 -1.15 -11.12 9.57
C GLY A 116 -0.23 -10.24 10.42
N ARG A 117 1.07 -10.54 10.53
CA ARG A 117 1.99 -9.68 11.26
C ARG A 117 2.33 -8.47 10.40
N LEU A 118 2.39 -7.31 11.04
CA LEU A 118 2.68 -6.05 10.38
C LEU A 118 4.19 -5.79 10.35
N HIS A 119 4.70 -5.40 9.20
CA HIS A 119 6.11 -5.04 8.98
C HIS A 119 6.18 -3.63 8.40
N LEU A 120 7.13 -2.81 8.85
CA LEU A 120 7.30 -1.47 8.32
C LEU A 120 7.62 -1.52 6.82
N ILE A 121 7.06 -0.58 6.06
CA ILE A 121 7.47 -0.32 4.67
C ILE A 121 8.07 1.08 4.56
N ASP A 122 8.97 1.23 3.59
CA ASP A 122 9.66 2.50 3.38
C ASP A 122 8.71 3.56 2.84
N MET A 123 8.70 4.71 3.51
CA MET A 123 8.07 5.92 3.00
C MET A 123 9.06 6.67 2.12
N GLY A 124 8.72 6.85 0.85
CA GLY A 124 9.53 7.60 -0.10
C GLY A 124 9.33 9.11 -0.02
N SER A 125 8.08 9.57 0.07
CA SER A 125 7.77 11.00 0.17
C SER A 125 6.44 11.26 0.87
N TRP A 126 6.27 12.48 1.39
CA TRP A 126 5.04 12.96 1.99
C TRP A 126 4.76 14.40 1.55
N ASP A 127 3.76 14.57 0.69
CA ASP A 127 3.28 15.87 0.24
C ASP A 127 2.03 16.26 1.04
N LYS A 128 2.24 17.10 2.07
CA LYS A 128 1.16 17.62 2.92
C LYS A 128 0.21 18.57 2.19
N LYS A 129 0.68 19.24 1.14
CA LYS A 129 -0.12 20.24 0.42
C LYS A 129 -1.18 19.57 -0.43
N HIS A 130 -0.85 18.42 -1.02
CA HIS A 130 -1.76 17.65 -1.88
C HIS A 130 -2.35 16.41 -1.19
N ASN A 131 -2.12 16.24 0.11
CA ASN A 131 -2.53 15.08 0.90
C ASN A 131 -2.10 13.74 0.30
N GLN A 132 -0.83 13.65 -0.12
CA GLN A 132 -0.27 12.44 -0.73
C GLN A 132 0.87 11.88 0.10
N VAL A 133 0.94 10.55 0.18
CA VAL A 133 2.08 9.83 0.73
C VAL A 133 2.49 8.74 -0.26
N THR A 134 3.79 8.57 -0.43
CA THR A 134 4.36 7.56 -1.32
C THR A 134 5.10 6.51 -0.51
N PHE A 135 4.71 5.25 -0.69
CA PHE A 135 5.42 4.10 -0.15
C PHE A 135 6.24 3.41 -1.25
N MET A 136 7.29 2.70 -0.86
CA MET A 136 8.19 2.00 -1.77
C MET A 136 8.26 0.52 -1.44
N THR A 137 8.38 -0.31 -2.48
CA THR A 137 8.53 -1.76 -2.31
C THR A 137 9.37 -2.38 -3.41
N PHE A 138 10.13 -3.42 -3.05
CA PHE A 138 10.82 -4.31 -3.99
C PHE A 138 10.05 -5.60 -4.23
N GLN A 139 8.85 -5.74 -3.67
CA GLN A 139 8.03 -6.95 -3.79
C GLN A 139 6.55 -6.60 -4.03
N PRO A 140 5.81 -7.50 -4.69
CA PRO A 140 4.36 -7.58 -4.55
C PRO A 140 4.00 -7.63 -3.06
N ILE A 141 3.10 -6.76 -2.62
CA ILE A 141 2.77 -6.59 -1.20
C ILE A 141 1.28 -6.32 -1.01
N MET A 142 0.78 -6.73 0.15
CA MET A 142 -0.44 -6.19 0.74
C MET A 142 -0.04 -5.23 1.85
N PHE A 143 -0.57 -4.01 1.84
CA PHE A 143 -0.14 -2.97 2.77
C PHE A 143 -1.23 -1.96 3.12
N THR A 144 -1.00 -1.26 4.23
CA THR A 144 -1.87 -0.24 4.81
C THR A 144 -1.01 0.82 5.50
N TRP A 145 -1.61 1.83 6.13
CA TRP A 145 -0.87 2.83 6.90
C TRP A 145 -1.67 3.32 8.10
N ILE A 146 -0.94 3.80 9.11
CA ILE A 146 -1.49 4.34 10.35
C ILE A 146 -1.06 5.81 10.48
N TYR A 147 -2.01 6.66 10.83
CA TYR A 147 -1.81 8.06 11.14
C TYR A 147 -1.49 8.25 12.63
N SER A 148 -0.36 8.89 12.94
CA SER A 148 -0.13 9.47 14.26
C SER A 148 -0.70 10.89 14.28
N LEU A 149 -1.51 11.20 15.28
CA LEU A 149 -2.22 12.47 15.46
C LEU A 149 -1.69 13.18 16.71
N SER A 150 -1.61 14.51 16.71
CA SER A 150 -1.47 15.27 17.97
C SER A 150 -2.75 15.10 18.77
N TYR A 151 -2.59 14.78 20.05
CA TYR A 151 -3.61 15.01 21.08
C TYR A 151 -3.53 16.45 21.59
#